data_AF-A0A378WFK1-F1
#
_entry.id   AF-A0A378WFK1-F1
#
_cell.length_a   1.000
_cell.length_b   1.000
_cell.length_c   1.000
_cell.angle_alpha   90.00
_cell.angle_beta   90.00
_cell.angle_gamma   90.00
#
_symmetry.space_group_name_H-M   'P 1'
#
loop_
_entity.id
_entity.type
_entity.pdbx_description
1 polymer ?
#
loop_
_entity_poly.entity_id
_entity_poly.type
_entity_poly.pdbx_seq_one_letter_code
_entity_poly.pdbx_strand_id
1 'polypeptide(L)' 'MDAKADSVDCDGDLDGKVGATQRCVLTAGGTKMDVTVTTTSVEMNNVKFDVKVDDKSIS' A
#
# COMPACT_ATOMS: atom_id res chain seq x y z
N MET A 1 -14.98 -5.76 13.74
CA MET A 1 -13.76 -5.21 14.35
C MET A 1 -12.97 -4.60 13.23
N ASP A 2 -13.05 -3.28 13.05
CA ASP A 2 -12.24 -2.56 12.06
C ASP A 2 -10.77 -2.75 12.44
N ALA A 3 -10.07 -3.60 11.69
CA ALA A 3 -8.65 -3.82 11.85
C ALA A 3 -7.91 -2.64 11.19
N LYS A 4 -7.80 -1.54 11.92
CA LYS A 4 -6.90 -0.44 11.56
C LYS A 4 -5.44 -0.94 11.53
N ALA A 5 -4.69 -0.50 10.54
CA ALA A 5 -3.24 -0.67 10.54
C ALA A 5 -2.62 0.15 11.68
N ASP A 6 -1.58 -0.39 12.30
CA ASP A 6 -0.77 0.32 13.29
C ASP A 6 0.28 1.20 12.60
N SER A 7 0.92 0.70 11.54
CA SER A 7 1.85 1.47 10.69
C SER A 7 1.81 0.99 9.23
N VAL A 8 2.24 1.88 8.33
CA VAL A 8 2.54 1.56 6.93
C VAL A 8 3.85 2.24 6.58
N ASP A 9 4.84 1.44 6.21
CA ASP A 9 6.19 1.90 5.88
C ASP A 9 6.51 1.53 4.43
N CYS A 10 6.76 2.53 3.56
CA CYS A 10 7.02 2.32 2.13
C CYS A 10 8.50 2.52 1.80
N ASP A 11 9.03 1.78 0.82
CA ASP A 11 10.43 1.91 0.36
C ASP A 11 10.74 3.27 -0.30
N GLY A 12 9.73 4.09 -0.53
CA GLY A 12 9.83 5.42 -1.14
C GLY A 12 8.47 6.05 -1.36
N ASP A 13 8.49 7.17 -2.11
CA ASP A 13 7.29 7.89 -2.49
C ASP A 13 6.49 7.15 -3.56
N LEU A 14 5.16 7.21 -3.46
CA LEU A 14 4.28 6.73 -4.52
C LEU A 14 4.29 7.71 -5.69
N ASP A 15 4.68 7.24 -6.87
CA ASP A 15 4.63 8.05 -8.08
C ASP A 15 3.17 8.38 -8.47
N GLY A 16 2.92 9.66 -8.73
CA GLY A 16 1.64 10.22 -9.15
C GLY A 16 1.34 9.92 -10.61
N LYS A 17 1.50 8.66 -11.02
CA LYS A 17 1.30 8.17 -12.38
C LYS A 17 0.44 6.92 -12.34
N VAL A 18 -0.65 6.90 -13.12
CA VAL A 18 -1.54 5.73 -13.22
C VAL A 18 -0.73 4.49 -13.63
N GLY A 19 -0.91 3.41 -12.86
CA GLY A 19 -0.19 2.15 -13.00
C GLY A 19 1.15 2.08 -12.29
N ALA A 20 1.62 3.17 -11.66
CA ALA A 20 2.79 3.11 -10.79
C ALA A 20 2.51 2.22 -9.58
N THR A 21 3.53 1.45 -9.16
CA THR A 21 3.45 0.56 -8.02
C THR A 21 4.51 0.91 -6.98
N GLN A 22 4.15 0.78 -5.71
CA GLN A 22 5.04 1.00 -4.57
C GLN A 22 4.91 -0.17 -3.59
N ARG A 23 6.03 -0.68 -3.10
CA ARG A 23 6.06 -1.69 -2.04
C ARG A 23 6.04 -1.01 -0.68
N CYS A 24 5.20 -1.53 0.21
CA CYS A 24 5.13 -1.09 1.59
C CYS A 24 4.96 -2.29 2.53
N VAL A 25 5.30 -2.09 3.79
CA VAL A 25 5.08 -3.04 4.88
C VAL A 25 3.97 -2.48 5.77
N LEU A 26 2.88 -3.22 5.88
CA LEU A 26 1.79 -2.92 6.79
C LEU A 26 1.99 -3.68 8.10
N THR A 27 1.96 -2.97 9.23
CA THR A 27 1.96 -3.59 10.56
C THR A 27 0.57 -3.48 11.16
N ALA A 28 -0.01 -4.61 11.61
CA ALA A 28 -1.29 -4.65 12.33
C ALA A 28 -1.29 -5.74 13.40
N GLY A 29 -1.55 -5.37 14.65
CA GLY A 29 -1.59 -6.29 15.78
C GLY A 29 -0.27 -7.03 16.02
N GLY A 30 0.86 -6.42 15.64
CA GLY A 30 2.19 -7.04 15.70
C GLY A 30 2.54 -7.94 14.50
N THR A 31 1.62 -8.15 13.56
CA THR A 31 1.86 -8.87 12.30
C THR A 31 2.32 -7.90 11.23
N LYS A 32 3.39 -8.24 10.51
CA LYS A 32 3.86 -7.51 9.33
C LYS A 32 3.41 -8.20 8.06
N MET A 33 2.93 -7.43 7.09
CA MET A 33 2.48 -7.91 5.79
C MET A 33 3.07 -7.03 4.69
N ASP A 34 3.65 -7.65 3.67
CA ASP A 34 4.02 -6.93 2.45
C ASP A 34 2.74 -6.56 1.70
N VAL A 35 2.65 -5.31 1.27
CA VAL A 35 1.56 -4.78 0.45
C VAL A 35 2.11 -4.07 -0.76
N THR A 36 1.40 -4.20 -1.87
CA THR A 36 1.63 -3.43 -3.10
C THR A 36 0.56 -2.34 -3.20
N VAL A 37 1.00 -1.09 -3.25
CA VAL A 37 0.16 0.08 -3.53
C VAL A 37 0.22 0.37 -5.03
N THR A 38 -0.92 0.63 -5.67
CA THR A 38 -1.00 0.93 -7.11
C THR A 38 -1.79 2.20 -7.34
N THR A 39 -1.22 3.17 -8.05
CA THR A 39 -1.93 4.39 -8.44
C THR A 39 -2.95 4.08 -9.53
N THR A 40 -4.23 4.37 -9.28
CA THR A 40 -5.33 4.05 -10.19
C THR A 40 -5.92 5.27 -10.90
N SER A 41 -5.83 6.45 -10.30
CA SER A 41 -6.21 7.71 -10.93
C SER A 41 -5.38 8.86 -10.40
N VAL A 42 -5.18 9.88 -11.24
CA VAL A 42 -4.51 11.14 -10.89
C VAL A 42 -5.39 12.26 -11.40
N GLU A 43 -6.04 12.97 -10.48
CA GLU A 43 -6.97 14.05 -10.74
C GLU A 43 -6.43 15.34 -10.13
N MET A 44 -5.80 16.16 -10.96
CA MET A 44 -5.19 17.43 -10.56
C MET A 44 -4.10 17.20 -9.49
N ASN A 45 -4.43 17.41 -8.21
CA ASN A 45 -3.54 17.18 -7.07
C ASN A 45 -3.97 15.98 -6.21
N ASN A 46 -4.98 15.22 -6.63
CA ASN A 46 -5.48 14.06 -5.91
C ASN A 46 -5.04 12.77 -6.60
N VAL A 47 -4.36 11.91 -5.86
CA VAL A 47 -3.98 10.57 -6.30
C VAL A 47 -4.93 9.58 -5.65
N LYS A 48 -5.59 8.75 -6.46
CA LYS A 48 -6.34 7.57 -6.00
C LYS A 48 -5.44 6.35 -6.18
N PHE A 49 -5.44 5.48 -5.17
CA PHE A 49 -4.62 4.28 -5.16
C PHE A 49 -5.37 3.11 -4.54
N ASP A 50 -5.01 1.90 -4.95
CA ASP A 50 -5.45 0.65 -4.36
C ASP A 50 -4.29 0.00 -3.61
N VAL A 51 -4.60 -0.69 -2.52
CA VAL A 51 -3.62 -1.42 -1.70
C VAL A 51 -3.99 -2.89 -1.70
N LYS A 52 -3.05 -3.75 -2.06
CA LYS A 52 -3.23 -5.21 -2.05
C LYS A 52 -2.17 -5.85 -1.18
N VAL A 53 -2.57 -6.75 -0.28
CA VAL A 53 -1.62 -7.62 0.44
C VAL A 53 -0.99 -8.58 -0.55
N ASP A 54 0.34 -8.66 -0.54
CA ASP A 54 1.08 -9.55 -1.42
C ASP A 54 0.75 -11.00 -1.05
N ASP A 55 0.23 -11.75 -2.03
CA ASP A 55 -0.12 -13.18 -1.90
C ASP A 55 1.07 -14.07 -1.47
N LYS A 56 2.31 -13.54 -1.47
CA LYS A 56 3.50 -14.26 -1.01
C LYS A 56 3.67 -14.26 0.51
N SER A 57 2.95 -13.42 1.25
CA SER A 57 3.10 -13.29 2.71
C SER A 57 2.49 -14.45 3.53
N ILE A 58 1.96 -15.50 2.88
CA ILE A 58 1.26 -16.63 3.51
C ILE A 58 2.10 -17.92 3.57
N SER A 59 3.43 -17.83 3.41
CA SER A 59 4.32 -19.01 3.49
C SER A 59 4.74 -19.31 4.92
#